data_AF-A0A4T0I1A6-F1
#
_entry.id   AF-A0A4T0I1A6-F1
#
_cell.length_a   1.000
_cell.length_b   1.000
_cell.length_c   1.000
_cell.angle_alpha   90.00
_cell.angle_beta   90.00
_cell.angle_gamma   90.00
#
_symmetry.space_group_name_H-M   'P 1'
#
loop_
_entity.id
_entity.type
_entity.pdbx_description
1 polymer ?
#
loop_
_entity_poly.entity_id
_entity_poly.type
_entity_poly.pdbx_seq_one_letter_code
_entity_poly.pdbx_strand_id
1 'polypeptide(L)'
;MNKRKSQIDQDDGQSKRIRTDDTSGCTNKNKTLSTRIRKLPPPMPSSRTASGRASSVATTSAAKRTNVINVSRKKSAINYIRRIKSLVLELGATKIILNTLSAAIPFTLQLIPMIRKHLGNSTNAIRFLLRTRTVDVIDQVLPTDKEADIEMHQRSQSALRVVMLVGERREGEQGDSDQDGNQDEQQQPQPQPHAHPQSHPTKPKNRGVKRRLKDERKREQKRAENEAYNETNK
;
A
#
# COMPACT_ATOMS: atom_id res chain seq x y z
N MET A 1 30.97 57.79 -53.21
CA MET A 1 30.42 58.93 -52.43
C MET A 1 29.42 58.39 -51.41
N ASN A 2 29.60 58.83 -50.16
CA ASN A 2 28.65 58.96 -49.04
C ASN A 2 28.13 57.74 -48.24
N LYS A 3 28.74 57.63 -47.05
CA LYS A 3 28.33 57.04 -45.76
C LYS A 3 26.86 57.28 -45.38
N ARG A 4 26.27 56.37 -44.58
CA ARG A 4 25.57 56.70 -43.30
C ARG A 4 25.46 55.48 -42.38
N LYS A 5 25.96 55.68 -41.15
CA LYS A 5 25.80 54.88 -39.92
C LYS A 5 24.55 55.36 -39.17
N SER A 6 23.91 54.46 -38.42
CA SER A 6 23.20 54.73 -37.14
C SER A 6 22.94 53.38 -36.48
N GLN A 7 23.74 52.89 -35.51
CA GLN A 7 23.70 53.22 -34.07
C GLN A 7 22.27 53.29 -33.51
N ILE A 8 21.88 52.23 -32.79
CA ILE A 8 20.82 52.25 -31.78
C ILE A 8 21.52 51.84 -30.49
N ASP A 9 21.65 52.82 -29.60
CA ASP A 9 22.19 52.68 -28.25
C ASP A 9 21.10 52.23 -27.27
N GLN A 10 21.60 51.75 -26.13
CA GLN A 10 20.99 51.09 -24.98
C GLN A 10 19.89 51.89 -24.25
N ASP A 11 19.00 51.17 -23.56
CA ASP A 11 18.43 51.66 -22.30
C ASP A 11 18.09 50.49 -21.35
N ASP A 12 19.07 50.11 -20.52
CA ASP A 12 18.91 49.15 -19.42
C ASP A 12 18.30 49.88 -18.21
N GLY A 13 16.97 49.88 -18.13
CA GLY A 13 16.21 50.44 -17.01
C GLY A 13 16.43 49.64 -15.70
N GLN A 14 17.47 50.01 -14.93
CA GLN A 14 17.66 49.56 -13.55
C GLN A 14 16.59 50.17 -12.64
N SER A 15 15.51 49.43 -12.40
CA SER A 15 14.51 49.76 -11.37
C SER A 15 15.08 49.46 -9.97
N LYS A 16 15.64 50.48 -9.32
CA LYS A 16 16.03 50.45 -7.91
C LYS A 16 14.78 50.38 -7.03
N ARG A 17 14.43 49.19 -6.54
CA ARG A 17 13.42 49.03 -5.48
C ARG A 17 13.99 49.53 -4.15
N ILE A 18 13.49 50.67 -3.70
CA ILE A 18 13.69 51.18 -2.35
C ILE A 18 13.01 50.20 -1.39
N ARG A 19 13.80 49.56 -0.51
CA ARG A 19 13.30 48.81 0.65
C ARG A 19 13.16 49.79 1.81
N THR A 20 11.94 50.07 2.22
CA THR A 20 11.65 50.66 3.53
C THR A 20 11.53 49.52 4.53
N ASP A 21 12.52 49.40 5.42
CA ASP A 21 12.50 48.48 6.55
C ASP A 21 11.65 49.09 7.68
N ASP A 22 10.33 48.97 7.58
CA ASP A 22 9.44 49.25 8.70
C ASP A 22 9.38 48.02 9.62
N THR A 23 10.34 47.96 10.53
CA THR A 23 10.34 47.02 11.66
C THR A 23 9.26 47.45 12.65
N SER A 24 8.02 47.01 12.42
CA SER A 24 6.98 46.98 13.45
C SER A 24 6.80 45.54 13.93
N GLY A 25 7.26 45.30 15.16
CA GLY A 25 7.19 44.00 15.82
C GLY A 25 5.76 43.59 16.13
N CYS A 26 5.17 42.76 15.28
CA CYS A 26 4.02 41.93 15.63
C CYS A 26 4.54 40.55 16.07
N THR A 27 4.80 40.38 17.36
CA THR A 27 5.07 39.04 17.92
C THR A 27 3.78 38.23 17.92
N ASN A 28 3.51 37.55 16.80
CA ASN A 28 2.45 36.55 16.70
C ASN A 28 2.82 35.36 17.62
N LYS A 29 2.42 35.43 18.89
CA LYS A 29 2.61 34.38 19.90
C LYS A 29 1.72 33.15 19.69
N ASN A 30 0.97 33.09 18.59
CA ASN A 30 0.13 31.95 18.23
C ASN A 30 0.72 31.18 17.03
N LYS A 31 2.02 30.88 17.06
CA LYS A 31 2.55 29.75 16.29
C LYS A 31 2.03 28.49 16.98
N THR A 32 0.81 28.07 16.64
CA THR A 32 0.36 26.72 16.93
C THR A 32 1.46 25.79 16.44
N LEU A 33 2.07 25.05 17.36
CA LEU A 33 3.12 24.08 17.03
C LEU A 33 2.50 23.13 16.01
N SER A 34 2.99 23.20 14.78
CA SER A 34 2.43 22.45 13.66
C SER A 34 2.59 20.96 13.94
N THR A 35 1.50 20.31 14.36
CA THR A 35 1.51 18.89 14.70
C THR A 35 1.96 18.08 13.48
N ARG A 36 2.98 17.25 13.66
CA ARG A 36 3.58 16.51 12.55
C ARG A 36 2.76 15.26 12.24
N ILE A 37 2.09 15.25 11.10
CA ILE A 37 1.29 14.10 10.65
C ILE A 37 2.12 13.18 9.73
N ARG A 38 2.22 11.90 10.09
CA ARG A 38 2.82 10.84 9.27
C ARG A 38 1.74 9.94 8.68
N LYS A 39 1.57 9.98 7.36
CA LYS A 39 0.58 9.14 6.65
C LYS A 39 1.08 7.71 6.49
N LEU A 40 0.29 6.73 6.91
CA LEU A 40 0.62 5.31 6.72
C LEU A 40 0.11 4.82 5.36
N PRO A 41 0.74 3.77 4.79
CA PRO A 41 0.22 3.15 3.58
C PRO A 41 -1.17 2.53 3.85
N PRO A 42 -2.05 2.51 2.83
CA PRO A 42 -3.36 1.88 2.94
C PRO A 42 -3.22 0.37 3.23
N PRO A 43 -4.23 -0.26 3.85
CA PRO A 43 -4.28 -1.70 3.97
C PRO A 43 -4.22 -2.33 2.57
N MET A 44 -3.32 -3.28 2.39
CA MET A 44 -3.17 -3.97 1.11
C MET A 44 -4.34 -4.95 0.93
N PRO A 45 -4.94 -5.03 -0.27
CA PRO A 45 -5.96 -6.03 -0.54
C PRO A 45 -5.36 -7.43 -0.34
N SER A 46 -6.06 -8.29 0.38
CA SER A 46 -5.62 -9.66 0.59
C SER A 46 -5.47 -10.34 -0.78
N SER A 47 -4.26 -10.79 -1.12
CA SER A 47 -4.09 -11.62 -2.32
C SER A 47 -4.84 -12.91 -2.05
N ARG A 48 -5.88 -13.23 -2.83
CA ARG A 48 -6.64 -14.49 -2.74
C ARG A 48 -5.64 -15.65 -2.82
N THR A 49 -5.21 -16.15 -1.66
CA THR A 49 -4.54 -17.45 -1.58
C THR A 49 -5.61 -18.46 -1.91
N ALA A 50 -5.38 -19.29 -2.93
CA ALA A 50 -6.31 -20.36 -3.26
C ALA A 50 -6.68 -21.11 -1.97
N SER A 51 -7.98 -21.18 -1.67
CA SER A 51 -8.50 -21.89 -0.49
C SER A 51 -7.99 -23.33 -0.56
N GLY A 52 -7.25 -23.76 0.47
CA GLY A 52 -6.78 -25.15 0.60
C GLY A 52 -5.26 -25.37 0.63
N ARG A 53 -4.41 -24.35 0.43
CA ARG A 53 -2.95 -24.54 0.54
C ARG A 53 -2.41 -23.87 1.81
N ALA A 54 -2.23 -24.65 2.87
CA ALA A 54 -1.58 -24.21 4.10
C ALA A 54 -0.19 -23.63 3.78
N SER A 55 0.01 -22.35 4.06
CA SER A 55 1.29 -21.67 3.88
C SER A 55 2.22 -21.99 5.05
N SER A 56 2.84 -23.16 5.03
CA SER A 56 3.94 -23.51 5.96
C SER A 56 5.32 -23.46 5.31
N VAL A 57 5.45 -22.91 4.10
CA VAL A 57 6.75 -22.69 3.48
C VAL A 57 6.80 -21.25 2.99
N ALA A 58 7.69 -20.45 3.59
CA ALA A 58 8.08 -19.16 3.06
C ALA A 58 8.65 -19.38 1.65
N THR A 59 7.88 -19.08 0.61
CA THR A 59 8.39 -19.16 -0.76
C THR A 59 9.28 -17.96 -1.02
N THR A 60 10.57 -18.25 -1.13
CA THR A 60 11.65 -17.38 -1.56
C THR A 60 11.34 -16.73 -2.92
N SER A 61 11.48 -15.39 -2.99
CA SER A 61 11.86 -14.53 -4.14
C SER A 61 11.29 -14.75 -5.55
N ALA A 62 10.36 -15.66 -5.82
CA ALA A 62 9.61 -15.67 -7.07
C ALA A 62 8.59 -14.52 -7.00
N ALA A 63 8.91 -13.38 -7.63
CA ALA A 63 8.04 -12.22 -7.71
C ALA A 63 6.61 -12.68 -8.00
N LYS A 64 5.75 -12.60 -6.97
CA LYS A 64 4.37 -13.05 -6.98
C LYS A 64 3.75 -12.56 -8.29
N ARG A 65 3.39 -13.49 -9.20
CA ARG A 65 2.80 -13.20 -10.52
C ARG A 65 1.37 -12.68 -10.35
N THR A 66 1.23 -11.52 -9.71
CA THR A 66 -0.06 -10.93 -9.41
C THR A 66 -0.47 -10.03 -10.56
N ASN A 67 -1.65 -10.29 -11.11
CA ASN A 67 -2.28 -9.44 -12.12
C ASN A 67 -2.92 -8.17 -11.51
N VAL A 68 -2.43 -7.73 -10.35
CA VAL A 68 -2.90 -6.55 -9.62
C VAL A 68 -1.78 -5.51 -9.66
N ILE A 69 -2.09 -4.32 -10.17
CA ILE A 69 -1.18 -3.19 -10.29
C ILE A 69 -1.72 -2.05 -9.43
N ASN A 70 -0.95 -1.62 -8.45
CA ASN A 70 -1.25 -0.41 -7.69
C ASN A 70 -0.67 0.80 -8.43
N VAL A 71 -1.54 1.70 -8.88
CA VAL A 71 -1.16 2.89 -9.64
C VAL A 71 -0.85 4.04 -8.68
N SER A 72 0.34 4.60 -8.87
CA SER A 72 0.85 5.78 -8.18
C SER A 72 1.30 6.82 -9.21
N ARG A 73 1.21 8.11 -8.84
CA ARG A 73 1.68 9.23 -9.67
C ARG A 73 3.18 9.30 -9.86
N LYS A 74 3.96 8.63 -9.00
CA LYS A 74 5.44 8.70 -9.02
C LYS A 74 6.03 7.99 -10.23
N LYS A 75 5.34 6.99 -10.77
CA LYS A 75 5.81 6.22 -11.93
C LYS A 75 5.23 6.82 -13.21
N SER A 76 6.02 6.82 -14.28
CA SER A 76 5.58 7.27 -15.60
C SER A 76 4.51 6.35 -16.19
N ALA A 77 3.66 6.91 -17.06
CA ALA A 77 2.62 6.14 -17.77
C ALA A 77 3.22 4.98 -18.58
N ILE A 78 4.36 5.23 -19.24
CA ILE A 78 5.08 4.23 -20.05
C ILE A 78 5.48 3.01 -19.21
N ASN A 79 5.88 3.18 -17.96
CA ASN A 79 6.24 2.07 -17.09
C ASN A 79 5.04 1.16 -16.79
N TYR A 80 3.85 1.74 -16.60
CA TYR A 80 2.63 0.95 -16.45
C TYR A 80 2.25 0.24 -17.74
N ILE A 81 2.35 0.90 -18.89
CA ILE A 81 2.07 0.30 -20.20
C ILE A 81 3.00 -0.90 -20.46
N ARG A 82 4.31 -0.75 -20.22
CA ARG A 82 5.28 -1.85 -20.34
C ARG A 82 4.93 -3.02 -19.44
N ARG A 83 4.54 -2.76 -18.20
CA ARG A 83 4.12 -3.80 -17.26
C ARG A 83 2.84 -4.50 -17.69
N ILE A 84 1.86 -3.76 -18.17
CA ILE A 84 0.60 -4.33 -18.67
C ILE A 84 0.87 -5.16 -19.92
N LYS A 85 1.71 -4.67 -20.84
CA LYS A 85 2.10 -5.40 -22.04
C LYS A 85 2.80 -6.72 -21.71
N SER A 86 3.71 -6.75 -20.73
CA SER A 86 4.33 -8.02 -20.31
C SER A 86 3.33 -8.97 -19.65
N LEU A 87 2.41 -8.46 -18.82
CA LEU A 87 1.33 -9.30 -18.27
C LEU A 87 0.45 -9.92 -19.36
N VAL A 88 0.10 -9.15 -20.40
CA VAL A 88 -0.78 -9.64 -21.47
C VAL A 88 -0.06 -10.57 -22.43
N LEU A 89 1.11 -10.17 -22.95
CA LEU A 89 1.78 -10.90 -24.03
C LEU A 89 2.66 -12.04 -23.53
N GLU A 90 3.40 -11.84 -22.44
CA GLU A 90 4.33 -12.86 -21.95
C GLU A 90 3.62 -13.84 -21.01
N LEU A 91 2.69 -13.33 -20.19
CA LEU A 91 2.01 -14.12 -19.17
C LEU A 91 0.58 -14.51 -19.54
N GLY A 92 0.05 -14.06 -20.68
CA GLY A 92 -1.29 -14.41 -21.15
C GLY A 92 -2.42 -13.97 -20.20
N ALA A 93 -2.23 -12.88 -19.43
CA ALA A 93 -3.21 -12.45 -18.45
C ALA A 93 -4.50 -11.93 -19.14
N THR A 94 -5.62 -12.60 -18.88
CA THR A 94 -6.96 -12.21 -19.37
C THR A 94 -7.61 -11.12 -18.52
N LYS A 95 -7.28 -11.06 -17.22
CA LYS A 95 -7.82 -10.10 -16.25
C LYS A 95 -6.69 -9.40 -15.51
N ILE A 96 -6.64 -8.07 -15.63
CA ILE A 96 -5.69 -7.21 -14.92
C ILE A 96 -6.49 -6.20 -14.09
N ILE A 97 -6.10 -6.03 -12.82
CA ILE A 97 -6.76 -5.11 -11.89
C ILE A 97 -5.81 -3.95 -11.63
N LEU A 98 -6.25 -2.72 -11.92
CA LEU A 98 -5.57 -1.50 -11.52
C LEU A 98 -6.27 -0.92 -10.30
N ASN A 99 -5.55 -0.81 -9.18
CA ASN A 99 -6.04 -0.15 -7.98
C ASN A 99 -5.39 1.22 -7.85
N THR A 100 -6.21 2.24 -7.64
CA THR A 100 -5.76 3.63 -7.60
C THR A 100 -6.42 4.36 -6.45
N LEU A 101 -5.66 5.19 -5.73
CA LEU A 101 -6.18 6.07 -4.69
C LEU A 101 -6.25 7.52 -5.13
N SER A 102 -7.31 8.20 -4.70
CA SER A 102 -7.54 9.65 -4.67
C SER A 102 -6.78 10.39 -5.77
N ALA A 103 -5.62 10.91 -5.41
CA ALA A 103 -4.88 11.85 -6.21
C ALA A 103 -4.24 11.23 -7.48
N ALA A 104 -4.17 9.90 -7.58
CA ALA A 104 -3.72 9.17 -8.77
C ALA A 104 -4.87 8.78 -9.73
N ILE A 105 -6.13 9.04 -9.36
CA ILE A 105 -7.31 8.73 -10.19
C ILE A 105 -7.25 9.44 -11.56
N PRO A 106 -6.99 10.76 -11.65
CA PRO A 106 -6.91 11.44 -12.95
C PRO A 106 -5.86 10.83 -13.87
N PHE A 107 -4.70 10.51 -13.31
CA PHE A 107 -3.61 9.85 -14.04
C PHE A 107 -4.01 8.46 -14.56
N THR A 108 -4.76 7.69 -13.77
CA THR A 108 -5.25 6.37 -14.21
C THR A 108 -6.27 6.49 -15.34
N LEU A 109 -7.16 7.47 -15.28
CA LEU A 109 -8.13 7.71 -16.35
C LEU A 109 -7.45 8.11 -17.67
N GLN A 110 -6.37 8.89 -17.60
CA GLN A 110 -5.53 9.21 -18.76
C GLN A 110 -4.75 7.99 -19.29
N LEU A 111 -4.36 7.07 -18.39
CA LEU A 111 -3.63 5.87 -18.75
C LEU A 111 -4.48 4.88 -19.58
N ILE A 112 -5.80 4.79 -19.31
CA ILE A 112 -6.72 3.87 -20.01
C ILE A 112 -6.68 4.01 -21.55
N PRO A 113 -6.89 5.19 -22.15
CA PRO A 113 -6.82 5.34 -23.61
C PRO A 113 -5.40 5.08 -24.15
N MET A 114 -4.35 5.41 -23.39
CA MET A 114 -2.98 5.10 -23.79
C MET A 114 -2.74 3.59 -23.84
N ILE A 115 -3.23 2.84 -22.85
CA ILE A 115 -3.15 1.36 -22.84
C ILE A 115 -3.83 0.80 -24.09
N ARG A 116 -5.04 1.27 -24.43
CA ARG A 116 -5.75 0.83 -25.64
C ARG A 116 -4.92 1.05 -26.90
N LYS A 117 -4.34 2.25 -27.05
CA LYS A 117 -3.47 2.59 -28.20
C LYS A 117 -2.24 1.68 -28.28
N HIS A 118 -1.60 1.36 -27.16
CA HIS A 118 -0.34 0.60 -27.13
C HIS A 118 -0.49 -0.91 -27.19
N LEU A 119 -1.64 -1.47 -26.77
CA LEU A 119 -1.92 -2.90 -26.92
C LEU A 119 -2.49 -3.27 -28.29
N GLY A 120 -2.83 -2.26 -29.11
CA GLY A 120 -3.29 -2.44 -30.48
C GLY A 120 -4.79 -2.70 -30.58
N ASN A 121 -5.39 -2.20 -31.64
CA ASN A 121 -6.82 -2.41 -31.96
C ASN A 121 -7.07 -3.79 -32.61
N SER A 122 -6.06 -4.67 -32.74
CA SER A 122 -6.22 -5.94 -33.44
C SER A 122 -6.78 -7.02 -32.51
N THR A 123 -7.97 -7.51 -32.86
CA THR A 123 -8.63 -8.77 -32.44
C THR A 123 -8.89 -9.02 -30.94
N ASN A 124 -8.19 -8.35 -30.04
CA ASN A 124 -8.42 -8.45 -28.60
C ASN A 124 -9.36 -7.33 -28.16
N ALA A 125 -10.64 -7.65 -27.99
CA ALA A 125 -11.59 -6.72 -27.38
C ALA A 125 -11.11 -6.37 -25.95
N ILE A 126 -10.51 -5.20 -25.76
CA ILE A 126 -10.10 -4.74 -24.42
C ILE A 126 -11.27 -3.98 -23.79
N ARG A 127 -11.80 -4.54 -22.71
CA ARG A 127 -12.88 -3.92 -21.93
C ARG A 127 -12.34 -3.43 -20.60
N PHE A 128 -12.86 -2.29 -20.14
CA PHE A 128 -12.52 -1.72 -18.84
C PHE A 128 -13.81 -1.58 -18.04
N LEU A 129 -13.84 -2.17 -16.85
CA LEU A 129 -14.89 -1.95 -15.86
C LEU A 129 -14.31 -1.08 -14.74
N LEU A 130 -14.94 0.08 -14.51
CA LEU A 130 -14.52 1.03 -13.49
C LEU A 130 -15.48 0.90 -12.31
N ARG A 131 -14.93 0.72 -11.11
CA ARG A 131 -15.68 0.70 -9.84
C ARG A 131 -15.06 1.71 -8.88
N THR A 132 -15.86 2.65 -8.39
CA THR A 132 -15.46 3.53 -7.29
C THR A 132 -15.56 2.77 -5.98
N ARG A 133 -14.66 3.07 -5.05
CA ARG A 133 -14.65 2.52 -3.70
C ARG A 133 -14.18 3.60 -2.72
N THR A 134 -14.45 3.39 -1.45
CA THR A 134 -13.84 4.15 -0.35
C THR A 134 -12.86 3.22 0.37
N VAL A 135 -11.68 3.73 0.71
CA VAL A 135 -10.66 2.99 1.45
C VAL A 135 -10.27 3.82 2.66
N ASP A 136 -10.35 3.21 3.83
CA ASP A 136 -9.90 3.82 5.07
C ASP A 136 -8.38 3.71 5.18
N VAL A 137 -7.75 4.84 5.52
CA VAL A 137 -6.32 4.95 5.78
C VAL A 137 -6.11 5.48 7.18
N ILE A 138 -4.95 5.15 7.75
CA ILE A 138 -4.56 5.58 9.09
C ILE A 138 -3.41 6.57 8.95
N ASP A 139 -3.52 7.70 9.64
CA ASP A 139 -2.48 8.69 9.76
C ASP A 139 -2.03 8.74 11.24
N GLN A 140 -0.72 8.78 11.48
CA GLN A 140 -0.13 8.97 12.80
C GLN A 140 0.06 10.46 13.08
N VAL A 141 -0.43 10.93 14.21
CA VAL A 141 -0.23 12.29 14.69
C VAL A 141 0.88 12.25 15.74
N LEU A 142 2.05 12.81 15.38
CA LEU A 142 3.20 12.85 16.28
C LEU A 142 3.09 14.11 17.16
N PRO A 143 3.03 13.95 18.49
CA PRO A 143 3.00 15.09 19.40
C PRO A 143 4.33 15.85 19.33
N THR A 144 4.29 17.12 19.71
CA THR A 144 5.51 17.95 19.82
C THR A 144 6.28 17.63 21.11
N ASP A 145 5.55 17.21 22.15
CA ASP A 145 6.12 16.79 23.42
C ASP A 145 6.55 15.32 23.40
N LYS A 146 7.72 15.03 23.97
CA LYS A 146 8.33 13.70 23.97
C LYS A 146 7.66 12.70 24.93
N GLU A 147 6.86 13.21 25.86
CA GLU A 147 6.15 12.41 26.87
C GLU A 147 4.73 12.05 26.44
N ALA A 148 4.21 12.70 25.40
CA ALA A 148 2.89 12.42 24.87
C ALA A 148 2.91 11.22 23.91
N ASP A 149 1.82 10.45 23.92
CA ASP A 149 1.65 9.27 23.06
C ASP A 149 1.30 9.64 21.61
N ILE A 150 1.57 8.72 20.69
CA ILE A 150 1.22 8.87 19.27
C ILE A 150 -0.27 8.59 19.09
N GLU A 151 -1.01 9.57 18.57
CA GLU A 151 -2.43 9.41 18.25
C GLU A 151 -2.62 8.83 16.84
N MET A 152 -3.63 7.98 16.68
CA MET A 152 -4.00 7.35 15.42
C MET A 152 -5.30 7.95 14.89
N HIS A 153 -5.24 8.58 13.73
CA HIS A 153 -6.41 9.17 13.08
C HIS A 153 -6.80 8.36 11.85
N GLN A 154 -8.07 8.00 11.76
CA GLN A 154 -8.64 7.37 10.57
C GLN A 154 -9.11 8.43 9.58
N ARG A 155 -8.81 8.24 8.29
CA ARG A 155 -9.25 9.10 7.20
C ARG A 155 -9.68 8.26 6.03
N SER A 156 -10.87 8.53 5.49
CA SER A 156 -11.34 7.86 4.28
C SER A 156 -10.78 8.52 3.02
N GLN A 157 -10.43 7.71 2.03
CA GLN A 157 -10.02 8.17 0.70
C GLN A 157 -10.87 7.52 -0.39
N SER A 158 -11.21 8.31 -1.39
CA SER A 158 -11.78 7.78 -2.63
C SER A 158 -10.75 6.90 -3.34
N ALA A 159 -11.20 5.78 -3.87
CA ALA A 159 -10.41 4.81 -4.62
C ALA A 159 -11.13 4.45 -5.92
N LEU A 160 -10.36 4.09 -6.94
CA LEU A 160 -10.85 3.58 -8.21
C LEU A 160 -10.22 2.20 -8.44
N ARG A 161 -11.08 1.20 -8.65
CA ARG A 161 -10.69 -0.13 -9.11
C ARG A 161 -11.07 -0.26 -10.57
N VAL A 162 -10.06 -0.43 -11.43
CA VAL A 162 -10.26 -0.66 -12.87
C VAL A 162 -9.95 -2.12 -13.16
N VAL A 163 -10.96 -2.85 -13.64
CA VAL A 163 -10.78 -4.23 -14.11
C VAL A 163 -10.66 -4.18 -15.63
N MET A 164 -9.46 -4.46 -16.12
CA MET A 164 -9.15 -4.60 -17.52
C MET A 164 -9.31 -6.07 -17.92
N LEU A 165 -10.18 -6.32 -18.89
CA LEU A 165 -10.42 -7.62 -19.48
C LEU A 165 -9.85 -7.62 -20.90
N VAL A 166 -9.09 -8.67 -21.23
CA VAL A 166 -8.42 -8.84 -22.52
C VAL A 166 -8.95 -10.09 -23.20
N GLY A 167 -9.57 -9.92 -24.36
CA GLY A 167 -10.12 -11.02 -25.17
C GLY A 167 -11.65 -11.03 -25.23
N GLU A 168 -12.19 -11.88 -26.10
CA GLU A 168 -13.63 -12.03 -26.31
C GLU A 168 -14.26 -12.88 -25.20
N ARG A 169 -15.41 -12.43 -24.70
CA ARG A 169 -16.11 -13.07 -23.59
C ARG A 169 -16.77 -14.35 -24.12
N ARG A 170 -16.48 -15.51 -23.53
CA ARG A 170 -17.44 -16.63 -23.63
C ARG A 170 -18.65 -16.24 -22.79
N GLU A 171 -19.83 -16.29 -23.39
CA GLU A 171 -21.10 -16.11 -22.68
C GLU A 171 -21.14 -17.12 -21.52
N GLY A 172 -21.21 -16.63 -20.28
CA GLY A 172 -21.21 -17.48 -19.07
C GLY A 172 -20.30 -17.03 -17.92
N GLU A 173 -19.35 -16.11 -18.15
CA GLU A 173 -18.60 -15.52 -17.02
C GLU A 173 -19.48 -14.52 -16.27
N GLN A 174 -20.27 -15.03 -15.31
CA GLN A 174 -20.82 -14.22 -14.23
C GLN A 174 -19.65 -13.48 -13.60
N GLY A 175 -19.68 -12.15 -13.67
CA GLY A 175 -18.65 -11.34 -13.05
C GLY A 175 -18.67 -11.67 -11.57
N ASP A 176 -17.52 -12.13 -11.03
CA ASP A 176 -17.31 -12.30 -9.58
C ASP A 176 -18.06 -11.15 -8.88
N SER A 177 -19.22 -11.49 -8.31
CA SER A 177 -19.85 -10.65 -7.32
C SER A 177 -18.84 -10.64 -6.19
N ASP A 178 -18.13 -9.52 -6.07
CA ASP A 178 -17.35 -9.23 -4.88
C ASP A 178 -18.37 -9.19 -3.74
N GLN A 179 -18.71 -10.34 -3.14
CA GLN A 179 -19.26 -10.39 -1.79
C GLN A 179 -18.11 -9.98 -0.87
N ASP A 180 -17.82 -8.68 -0.86
CA ASP A 180 -17.17 -8.02 0.25
C ASP A 180 -18.19 -8.11 1.39
N GLY A 181 -18.11 -9.19 2.18
CA GLY A 181 -18.96 -9.42 3.34
C GLY A 181 -18.78 -8.29 4.34
N ASN A 182 -19.73 -7.36 4.32
CA ASN A 182 -19.94 -6.35 5.34
C ASN A 182 -20.61 -7.04 6.54
N GLN A 183 -19.81 -7.48 7.51
CA GLN A 183 -20.26 -7.82 8.87
C GLN A 183 -19.35 -7.10 9.87
N ASP A 184 -19.46 -5.78 9.90
CA ASP A 184 -19.20 -5.03 11.12
C ASP A 184 -20.50 -4.28 11.43
N GLU A 185 -21.41 -5.00 12.09
CA GLU A 185 -22.58 -4.40 12.70
C GLU A 185 -22.15 -3.33 13.69
N GLN A 186 -22.85 -2.20 13.62
CA GLN A 186 -22.79 -1.11 14.55
C GLN A 186 -23.12 -1.62 15.97
N GLN A 187 -22.15 -1.54 16.88
CA GLN A 187 -22.47 -1.40 18.30
C GLN A 187 -21.72 -0.19 18.85
N GLN A 188 -22.47 0.89 19.03
CA GLN A 188 -22.09 2.01 19.89
C GLN A 188 -21.85 1.49 21.30
N PRO A 189 -20.78 1.88 22.01
CA PRO A 189 -20.67 1.60 23.43
C PRO A 189 -21.52 2.61 24.21
N GLN A 190 -22.64 2.16 24.80
CA GLN A 190 -23.25 2.86 25.93
C GLN A 190 -22.50 2.50 27.22
N PRO A 191 -22.33 3.45 28.17
CA PRO A 191 -21.70 3.16 29.45
C PRO A 191 -22.74 2.57 30.40
N GLN A 192 -22.48 1.38 30.95
CA GLN A 192 -23.20 0.89 32.12
C GLN A 192 -22.22 0.42 33.22
N PRO A 193 -22.56 0.68 34.50
CA PRO A 193 -21.65 0.47 35.61
C PRO A 193 -21.64 -0.99 36.10
N HIS A 194 -20.50 -1.32 36.70
CA HIS A 194 -20.09 -2.55 37.36
C HIS A 194 -21.18 -3.44 38.00
N ALA A 195 -21.16 -4.74 37.66
CA ALA A 195 -21.37 -5.83 38.62
C ALA A 195 -20.81 -7.17 38.05
N HIS A 196 -19.94 -7.83 38.82
CA HIS A 196 -19.54 -9.23 38.67
C HIS A 196 -20.76 -10.18 38.79
N PRO A 197 -20.76 -11.43 38.23
CA PRO A 197 -19.82 -12.45 38.67
C PRO A 197 -19.53 -13.66 37.74
N GLN A 198 -18.59 -14.48 38.22
CA GLN A 198 -18.34 -15.92 37.99
C GLN A 198 -17.51 -16.40 36.78
N SER A 199 -16.57 -17.26 37.15
CA SER A 199 -15.44 -17.82 36.43
C SER A 199 -15.75 -19.18 35.81
N HIS A 200 -15.40 -19.38 34.54
CA HIS A 200 -15.30 -20.70 33.92
C HIS A 200 -13.83 -21.11 33.74
N PRO A 201 -13.43 -22.35 34.07
CA PRO A 201 -12.03 -22.77 34.00
C PRO A 201 -11.61 -23.04 32.54
N THR A 202 -10.64 -22.28 32.04
CA THR A 202 -10.00 -22.55 30.75
C THR A 202 -8.81 -23.49 30.94
N LYS A 203 -8.81 -24.64 30.24
CA LYS A 203 -7.67 -25.58 30.21
C LYS A 203 -6.42 -24.90 29.64
N PRO A 204 -5.25 -24.95 30.31
CA PRO A 204 -4.03 -24.37 29.77
C PRO A 204 -3.51 -25.18 28.57
N LYS A 205 -3.25 -24.48 27.46
CA LYS A 205 -2.63 -25.03 26.24
C LYS A 205 -1.14 -25.30 26.48
N ASN A 206 -0.82 -26.43 27.12
CA ASN A 206 0.55 -26.92 27.36
C ASN A 206 1.23 -27.48 26.09
N ARG A 207 1.21 -26.74 24.97
CA ARG A 207 1.87 -27.17 23.71
C ARG A 207 3.37 -26.85 23.69
N GLY A 208 3.83 -25.86 24.48
CA GLY A 208 5.24 -25.48 24.59
C GLY A 208 6.09 -26.41 25.46
N VAL A 209 5.50 -26.97 26.51
CA VAL A 209 6.21 -27.82 27.50
C VAL A 209 6.64 -29.16 26.89
N LYS A 210 5.80 -29.79 26.06
CA LYS A 210 6.13 -31.05 25.38
C LYS A 210 7.28 -30.92 24.38
N ARG A 211 7.46 -29.75 23.76
CA ARG A 211 8.59 -29.47 22.86
C ARG A 211 9.90 -29.31 23.65
N ARG A 212 9.87 -28.55 24.75
CA ARG A 212 11.04 -28.37 25.62
C ARG A 212 11.55 -29.70 26.21
N LEU A 213 10.65 -30.54 26.73
CA LEU A 213 11.02 -31.87 27.26
C LEU A 213 11.59 -32.82 26.20
N LYS A 214 11.15 -32.70 24.94
CA LYS A 214 11.70 -33.50 23.83
C LYS A 214 13.12 -33.07 23.47
N ASP A 215 13.37 -31.77 23.45
CA ASP A 215 14.69 -31.22 23.14
C ASP A 215 15.70 -31.50 24.26
N GLU A 216 15.24 -31.51 25.52
CA GLU A 216 16.07 -31.81 26.69
C GLU A 216 16.50 -33.29 26.72
N ARG A 217 15.57 -34.23 26.52
CA ARG A 217 15.89 -35.66 26.38
C ARG A 217 16.87 -35.93 25.24
N LYS A 218 16.73 -35.24 24.11
CA LYS A 218 17.64 -35.38 22.97
C LYS A 218 19.06 -34.89 23.29
N ARG A 219 19.20 -33.88 24.16
CA ARG A 219 20.50 -33.38 24.62
C ARG A 219 21.16 -34.34 25.61
N GLU A 220 20.40 -34.90 26.54
CA GLU A 220 20.91 -35.90 27.49
C GLU A 220 21.37 -37.17 26.78
N GLN A 221 20.58 -37.67 25.83
CA GLN A 221 20.94 -38.86 25.07
C GLN A 221 22.25 -38.67 24.27
N LYS A 222 22.43 -37.48 23.69
CA LYS A 222 23.67 -37.12 22.98
C LYS A 222 24.88 -36.95 23.92
N ARG A 223 24.65 -36.53 25.17
CA ARG A 223 25.72 -36.48 26.19
C ARG A 223 26.13 -37.88 26.61
N ALA A 224 25.16 -38.75 26.90
CA ALA A 224 25.43 -40.15 27.25
C ALA A 224 26.15 -40.91 26.12
N GLU A 225 25.76 -40.68 24.86
CA GLU A 225 26.47 -41.27 23.70
C GLU A 225 27.93 -40.79 23.61
N ASN A 226 28.18 -39.50 23.85
CA ASN A 226 29.53 -38.95 23.84
C ASN A 226 30.38 -39.46 25.03
N GLU A 227 29.76 -39.65 26.20
CA GLU A 227 30.42 -40.22 27.38
C GLU A 227 30.78 -41.69 27.15
N ALA A 228 29.85 -42.49 26.60
CA ALA A 228 30.11 -43.89 26.24
C ALA A 228 31.21 -44.04 25.18
N TYR A 229 31.28 -43.13 24.20
CA TYR A 229 32.34 -43.10 23.20
C TYR A 229 33.73 -42.79 23.80
N ASN A 230 33.77 -41.98 24.87
CA ASN A 230 35.01 -41.66 25.57
C ASN A 230 35.46 -42.77 26.53
N GLU A 231 34.52 -43.55 27.09
CA GLU A 231 34.83 -44.71 27.94
C GLU A 231 35.32 -45.93 27.13
N THR A 232 34.88 -46.07 25.88
CA THR A 232 35.30 -47.15 24.98
C THR A 232 36.65 -46.91 24.29
N ASN A 233 37.16 -45.66 24.32
CA ASN A 233 38.46 -45.27 23.76
C ASN A 233 39.52 -44.94 24.84
N LYS A 234 39.30 -45.42 26.06
CA LYS A 234 40.25 -45.34 27.18
C LYS A 234 40.78 -46.73 27.51
#